data_AF-A0A2L0RWG9-F1
#
_entry.id   AF-A0A2L0RWG9-F1
#
_cell.length_a   1.000
_cell.length_b   1.000
_cell.length_c   1.000
_cell.angle_alpha   90.00
_cell.angle_beta   90.00
_cell.angle_gamma   90.00
#
_symmetry.space_group_name_H-M   'P 1'
#
loop_
_entity.id
_entity.type
_entity.pdbx_description
1 polymer ?
#
loop_
_entity_poly.entity_id
_entity_poly.type
_entity_poly.pdbx_seq_one_letter_code
_entity_poly.pdbx_strand_id
1 'polypeptide(L)' 'MIVMHVGRAVHPNHAGIYLGTDPALPGEESGVFGPGPFMLHHLYGGPSEIIVYGGPWYDRTRLIPKYRRAVMKDF' A
#
# COMPACT_ATOMS: atom_id res chain seq x y z
N MET A 1 -6.19 -1.42 2.33
CA MET A 1 -5.89 -0.42 1.30
C MET A 1 -5.67 0.93 1.97
N ILE A 2 -4.79 1.76 1.42
CA ILE A 2 -4.55 3.14 1.82
C ILE A 2 -4.72 4.00 0.59
N VAL A 3 -5.48 5.09 0.71
CA VAL A 3 -5.69 6.07 -0.35
C VAL A 3 -4.93 7.34 0.01
N MET A 4 -4.14 7.82 -0.94
CA MET A 4 -3.20 8.91 -0.79
C MET A 4 -3.48 10.02 -1.80
N HIS A 5 -2.99 11.21 -1.48
CA HIS A 5 -3.05 12.38 -2.33
C HIS A 5 -1.63 12.81 -2.74
N VAL A 6 -1.31 12.66 -4.02
CA VAL A 6 0.02 12.92 -4.57
C VAL A 6 -0.06 14.06 -5.59
N GLY A 7 0.90 14.98 -5.51
CA GLY A 7 1.01 16.11 -6.43
C GLY A 7 -0.07 17.16 -6.20
N ARG A 8 -0.61 17.72 -7.30
CA ARG A 8 -1.55 18.85 -7.30
C ARG A 8 -2.97 18.46 -7.73
N ALA A 9 -3.32 17.17 -7.69
CA ALA A 9 -4.67 16.72 -8.02
C ALA A 9 -5.70 17.37 -7.09
N VAL A 10 -6.95 17.53 -7.55
CA VAL A 10 -8.04 18.07 -6.70
C VAL A 10 -8.53 17.03 -5.69
N HIS A 11 -8.49 15.76 -6.06
CA HIS A 11 -8.96 14.64 -5.25
C HIS A 11 -7.82 13.63 -5.00
N PRO A 12 -7.92 12.77 -3.97
CA PRO A 12 -7.00 11.66 -3.78
C PRO A 12 -6.94 10.81 -5.05
N ASN A 13 -5.73 10.53 -5.50
CA ASN A 13 -5.46 10.01 -6.84
C ASN A 13 -4.51 8.82 -6.83
N HIS A 14 -4.15 8.34 -5.64
CA HIS A 14 -3.13 7.32 -5.49
C HIS A 14 -3.53 6.31 -4.42
N ALA A 15 -3.08 5.07 -4.55
CA ALA A 15 -3.41 4.01 -3.59
C ALA A 15 -2.29 2.98 -3.43
N GLY A 16 -2.27 2.32 -2.27
CA GLY A 16 -1.40 1.20 -1.97
C GLY A 16 -2.08 0.17 -1.08
N ILE A 17 -1.48 -1.02 -0.98
CA ILE A 17 -1.96 -2.10 -0.11
C ILE A 17 -1.13 -2.08 1.17
N TYR A 18 -1.77 -1.75 2.29
CA TYR A 18 -1.13 -1.85 3.61
C TYR A 18 -0.94 -3.31 4.00
N LEU A 19 0.29 -3.68 4.34
CA LEU A 19 0.66 -5.04 4.75
C LEU A 19 0.86 -5.16 6.27
N GLY A 20 0.96 -4.04 6.99
CA GLY A 20 1.24 -4.07 8.43
C GLY A 20 2.73 -4.32 8.70
N THR A 21 3.05 -5.09 9.73
CA THR A 21 4.46 -5.33 10.14
C THR A 21 5.10 -6.52 9.44
N ASP A 22 4.34 -7.31 8.70
CA ASP A 22 4.84 -8.46 7.93
C ASP A 22 4.77 -8.14 6.43
N PRO A 23 5.92 -8.06 5.73
CA PRO A 23 5.95 -7.78 4.30
C PRO A 23 5.76 -9.03 3.43
N ALA A 24 5.64 -10.23 4.01
CA ALA A 24 5.63 -11.47 3.24
C ALA A 24 4.47 -11.53 2.23
N LEU A 25 4.80 -11.90 0.99
CA LEU A 25 3.85 -12.28 -0.05
C LEU A 25 4.08 -13.75 -0.42
N PRO A 26 3.01 -14.57 -0.59
CA PRO A 26 3.18 -15.99 -0.89
C PRO A 26 3.99 -16.23 -2.17
N GLY A 27 5.11 -16.93 -2.04
CA GLY A 27 5.97 -17.28 -3.18
C GLY A 27 6.86 -16.14 -3.70
N GLU A 28 6.92 -15.00 -3.01
CA GLU A 28 7.75 -13.86 -3.38
C GLU A 28 8.66 -13.45 -2.22
N GLU A 29 9.94 -13.21 -2.53
CA GLU A 29 10.87 -12.61 -1.58
C GLU A 29 10.56 -11.12 -1.44
N SER A 30 10.35 -10.64 -0.21
CA SER A 30 9.91 -9.27 0.01
C SER A 30 10.97 -8.21 -0.32
N GLY A 31 12.26 -8.55 -0.21
CA GLY A 31 13.39 -7.67 -0.54
C GLY A 31 13.52 -6.39 0.29
N VAL A 32 12.70 -6.21 1.33
CA VAL A 32 12.66 -4.97 2.12
C VAL A 32 13.52 -5.02 3.37
N PHE A 33 14.10 -3.86 3.71
CA PHE A 33 14.85 -3.65 4.95
C PHE A 33 14.21 -2.51 5.75
N GLY A 34 14.01 -2.73 7.06
CA GLY A 34 13.47 -1.73 7.98
C GLY A 34 12.41 -2.29 8.93
N PRO A 35 11.99 -1.51 9.94
CA PRO A 35 11.05 -1.98 10.97
C PRO A 35 9.58 -2.04 10.52
N GLY A 36 9.27 -1.57 9.30
CA GLY A 36 7.89 -1.36 8.86
C GLY A 36 7.20 -0.20 9.58
N PRO A 37 5.85 -0.08 9.47
CA PRO A 37 4.97 -0.96 8.71
C PRO A 37 5.22 -0.87 7.20
N PHE A 38 4.68 -1.83 6.44
CA PHE A 38 4.93 -1.99 5.00
C PHE A 38 3.69 -1.72 4.15
N MET A 39 3.94 -1.32 2.92
CA MET A 39 2.93 -1.12 1.89
C MET A 39 3.44 -1.68 0.56
N LEU A 40 2.63 -2.50 -0.11
CA LEU A 40 2.84 -2.80 -1.53
C LEU A 40 2.36 -1.58 -2.34
N HIS A 41 3.24 -1.06 -3.16
CA HIS A 41 3.07 0.21 -3.84
C HIS A 41 3.57 0.12 -5.27
N HIS A 42 2.78 0.63 -6.21
CA HIS A 42 3.16 0.74 -7.61
C HIS A 42 3.65 2.15 -7.91
N LEU A 43 4.97 2.29 -8.14
CA LEU A 43 5.58 3.56 -8.54
C LEU A 43 5.32 3.85 -10.03
N TYR A 44 5.16 5.13 -10.36
CA TYR A 44 4.96 5.54 -11.76
C TYR A 44 6.13 5.10 -12.64
N GLY A 45 5.83 4.27 -13.65
CA GLY A 45 6.82 3.77 -14.59
C GLY A 45 7.71 2.63 -14.07
N GLY A 46 7.42 2.08 -12.88
CA GLY A 46 8.16 0.97 -12.29
C GLY A 46 7.27 -0.23 -11.96
N PRO A 47 7.84 -1.40 -11.62
CA PRO A 47 7.09 -2.50 -11.05
C PRO A 47 6.51 -2.13 -9.67
N SER A 48 5.61 -2.97 -9.17
CA SER A 48 5.18 -2.87 -7.77
C SER A 48 6.32 -3.27 -6.84
N GLU A 49 6.48 -2.53 -5.76
CA GLU A 49 7.49 -2.75 -4.74
C GLU A 49 6.86 -2.74 -3.35
N ILE A 50 7.36 -3.58 -2.46
CA ILE A 50 7.06 -3.46 -1.04
C ILE A 50 8.00 -2.38 -0.50
N ILE A 51 7.44 -1.41 0.22
CA ILE A 51 8.19 -0.30 0.82
C ILE A 51 7.75 -0.07 2.26
N VAL A 52 8.57 0.64 3.03
CA VAL A 52 8.16 1.14 4.35
C VAL A 52 7.07 2.20 4.17
N TYR A 53 5.92 1.96 4.78
CA TYR A 53 4.84 2.92 4.93
C TYR A 53 5.16 3.88 6.07
N GLY A 54 5.61 5.08 5.69
CA GLY A 54 5.96 6.15 6.61
C GLY A 54 6.19 7.46 5.87
N GLY A 55 6.67 8.47 6.60
CA GLY A 55 7.06 9.78 6.07
C GLY A 55 6.11 10.30 4.98
N PRO A 56 6.59 10.53 3.75
CA PRO A 56 5.80 11.05 2.65
C PRO A 56 4.47 10.32 2.39
N TRP A 57 4.44 9.00 2.51
CA TRP A 57 3.25 8.19 2.23
C TRP A 57 2.23 8.30 3.37
N TYR A 58 2.73 8.33 4.61
CA TYR A 58 1.89 8.56 5.78
C TYR A 58 1.25 9.96 5.73
N ASP A 59 2.05 11.00 5.48
CA ASP A 59 1.57 12.39 5.45
C ASP A 59 0.54 12.65 4.33
N ARG A 60 0.61 11.87 3.25
CA ARG A 60 -0.29 11.98 2.11
C ARG A 60 -1.54 11.12 2.25
N THR A 61 -1.66 10.31 3.28
CA THR A 61 -2.81 9.43 3.47
C THR A 61 -4.06 10.23 3.78
N ARG A 62 -5.12 9.98 3.02
CA ARG A 62 -6.43 10.65 3.16
C ARG A 62 -7.51 9.72 3.67
N LEU A 63 -7.48 8.45 3.26
CA LEU A 63 -8.45 7.46 3.68
C LEU A 63 -7.78 6.11 3.88
N ILE A 64 -8.24 5.38 4.89
CA ILE A 64 -7.91 3.97 5.10
C ILE A 64 -9.21 3.18 5.00
N PRO A 65 -9.59 2.72 3.79
CA PRO A 65 -10.76 1.88 3.60
C PRO A 65 -10.61 0.60 4.42
N LYS A 66 -11.52 0.40 5.37
CA LYS A 66 -11.65 -0.85 6.10
C LYS A 66 -12.61 -1.74 5.34
N TYR A 67 -12.07 -2.86 4.86
CA TYR A 67 -12.90 -3.88 4.27
C TYR A 67 -13.56 -4.73 5.35
N ARG A 68 -14.89 -4.87 5.30
CA ARG A 68 -15.62 -5.92 6.02
C ARG A 68 -15.81 -7.07 5.03
N ARG A 69 -15.10 -8.17 5.26
CA ARG A 69 -15.09 -9.46 4.55
C ARG A 69 -16.08 -9.60 3.38
N ALA A 70 -15.57 -9.89 2.19
CA ALA A 70 -16.32 -10.44 1.07
C ALA A 70 -16.53 -11.88 1.41
N VAL A 71 -17.76 -12.34 1.24
CA VAL A 71 -17.95 -13.74 0.91
C VAL A 71 -17.52 -13.84 -0.56
N MET A 72 -16.29 -14.29 -0.81
CA MET A 72 -15.94 -14.71 -2.17
C MET A 72 -16.82 -15.93 -2.47
N LYS A 73 -17.64 -15.83 -3.52
CA LYS A 73 -18.22 -17.03 -4.13
C LYS A 73 -17.13 -17.59 -5.04
N ASP A 74 -16.89 -18.89 -4.92
CA ASP A 74 -15.84 -19.61 -5.62
C ASP A 74 -15.81 -19.24 -7.12
N PHE A 75 -14.60 -19.00 -7.65
CA PHE A 75 -14.34 -18.79 -9.08
C PHE A 75 -14.07 -20.12 -9.78
#